data_AF-A0A7U6QNL1-F1
#
_entry.id   AF-A0A7U6QNL1-F1
#
_cell.length_a   1.000
_cell.length_b   1.000
_cell.length_c   1.000
_cell.angle_alpha   90.00
_cell.angle_beta   90.00
_cell.angle_gamma   90.00
#
_symmetry.space_group_name_H-M   'P 1'
#
loop_
_entity.id
_entity.type
_entity.pdbx_description
1 polymer ?
#
loop_
_entity_poly.entity_id
_entity_poly.type
_entity_poly.pdbx_seq_one_letter_code
_entity_poly.pdbx_strand_id
1 'polypeptide(L)'
;MEERRQRTDDNPLAKAYELFRLLALPNSPKGESVIGPMSELESIKLSDLKDWYKTWYAPNNATLVIVGDVQPQEVLTQVKRYFGELAPSNVPKRNAVTQKGFRGYQK
;
A
#
# COMPACT_ATOMS: atom_id res chain seq x y z
N MET A 1 -6.51 0.51 -15.08
CA MET A 1 -7.75 1.30 -15.03
C MET A 1 -8.99 0.43 -14.93
N GLU A 2 -9.08 -0.66 -15.69
CA GLU A 2 -10.26 -1.52 -15.71
C GLU A 2 -10.66 -2.09 -14.34
N GLU A 3 -9.68 -2.50 -13.52
CA GLU A 3 -9.96 -3.00 -12.17
C GLU A 3 -10.71 -1.99 -11.30
N ARG A 4 -10.37 -0.69 -11.36
CA ARG A 4 -11.04 0.35 -10.58
C ARG A 4 -12.48 0.53 -11.05
N ARG A 5 -12.71 0.52 -12.36
CA ARG A 5 -14.05 0.63 -12.94
C ARG A 5 -14.92 -0.53 -12.50
N GLN A 6 -14.47 -1.76 -12.76
CA GLN A 6 -15.26 -2.96 -12.45
C GLN A 6 -15.48 -3.18 -10.95
N ARG A 7 -14.47 -2.93 -10.10
CA ARG A 7 -14.55 -3.25 -8.67
C ARG A 7 -15.10 -2.13 -7.79
N THR A 8 -15.03 -0.88 -8.26
CA THR A 8 -15.40 0.29 -7.45
C THR A 8 -16.38 1.21 -8.16
N ASP A 9 -16.05 1.75 -9.32
CA ASP A 9 -16.84 2.85 -9.89
C ASP A 9 -18.17 2.36 -10.51
N ASP A 10 -18.19 1.18 -11.13
CA ASP A 10 -19.40 0.56 -11.70
C ASP A 10 -20.19 -0.26 -10.66
N ASN A 11 -19.68 -0.36 -9.43
CA ASN A 11 -20.36 -1.01 -8.31
C ASN A 11 -20.84 0.04 -7.29
N PRO A 12 -22.14 0.36 -7.24
CA PRO A 12 -22.65 1.45 -6.41
C PRO A 12 -22.42 1.24 -4.90
N LEU A 13 -22.42 -0.01 -4.43
CA LEU A 13 -22.15 -0.32 -3.02
C LEU A 13 -20.67 -0.12 -2.68
N ALA A 14 -19.77 -0.56 -3.56
CA ALA A 14 -18.34 -0.32 -3.39
C ALA A 14 -18.02 1.18 -3.42
N LYS A 15 -18.65 1.93 -4.32
CA LYS A 15 -18.50 3.38 -4.42
C LYS A 15 -19.00 4.10 -3.16
N ALA A 16 -20.18 3.74 -2.67
CA ALA A 16 -20.72 4.29 -1.42
C ALA A 16 -19.80 3.99 -0.23
N TYR A 17 -19.24 2.79 -0.17
CA TYR A 17 -18.30 2.41 0.89
C TYR A 17 -16.95 3.14 0.80
N GLU A 18 -16.44 3.42 -0.40
CA GLU A 18 -15.28 4.29 -0.62
C GLU A 18 -15.53 5.69 -0.04
N LEU A 19 -16.67 6.32 -0.37
CA LEU A 19 -17.03 7.65 0.14
C LEU A 19 -17.26 7.67 1.66
N PHE A 20 -17.94 6.64 2.19
CA PHE A 20 -18.15 6.48 3.63
C PHE A 20 -16.82 6.42 4.40
N ARG A 21 -15.84 5.65 3.91
CA ARG A 21 -14.52 5.56 4.57
C ARG A 21 -13.78 6.88 4.60
N LEU A 22 -13.83 7.65 3.51
CA LEU A 22 -13.25 8.99 3.45
C LEU A 22 -13.93 9.93 4.47
N LEU A 23 -15.26 9.88 4.59
CA LEU A 23 -16.02 10.65 5.60
C LEU A 23 -15.65 10.25 7.03
N ALA A 24 -15.60 8.96 7.31
CA ALA A 24 -15.41 8.44 8.65
C ALA A 24 -13.97 8.59 9.14
N LEU A 25 -12.99 8.63 8.23
CA LEU A 25 -11.56 8.57 8.53
C LEU A 25 -10.73 9.60 7.72
N PRO A 26 -11.05 10.90 7.76
CA PRO A 26 -10.52 11.91 6.84
C PRO A 26 -9.01 12.17 6.95
N ASN A 27 -8.36 11.80 8.05
CA ASN A 27 -6.91 11.96 8.25
C ASN A 27 -6.22 10.62 8.57
N SER A 28 -6.72 9.53 7.99
CA SER A 28 -6.19 8.19 8.22
C SER A 28 -5.90 7.50 6.89
N PRO A 29 -4.77 6.78 6.75
CA PRO A 29 -4.52 5.92 5.60
C PRO A 29 -5.62 4.87 5.38
N LYS A 30 -6.39 4.53 6.43
CA LYS A 30 -7.50 3.56 6.36
C LYS A 30 -8.76 4.16 5.71
N GLY A 31 -8.85 5.48 5.61
CA GLY A 31 -9.90 6.16 4.87
C GLY A 31 -9.68 6.07 3.36
N GLU A 32 -8.42 5.97 2.93
CA GLU A 32 -8.05 5.89 1.52
C GLU A 32 -8.43 4.56 0.88
N SER A 33 -8.71 4.64 -0.42
CA SER A 33 -8.92 3.47 -1.27
C SER A 33 -7.58 2.83 -1.61
N VAL A 34 -7.44 1.52 -1.42
CA VAL A 34 -6.20 0.79 -1.77
C VAL A 34 -5.88 0.91 -3.26
N ILE A 35 -6.91 0.93 -4.12
CA ILE A 35 -6.74 1.09 -5.56
C ILE A 35 -6.41 2.55 -5.96
N GLY A 36 -6.60 3.52 -5.05
CA GLY A 36 -6.41 4.94 -5.31
C GLY A 36 -7.46 5.55 -6.25
N PRO A 37 -7.66 6.88 -6.24
CA PRO A 37 -8.61 7.56 -7.11
C PRO A 37 -8.17 7.50 -8.58
N MET A 38 -9.15 7.51 -9.51
CA MET A 38 -8.88 7.40 -10.96
C MET A 38 -7.90 8.48 -11.44
N SER A 39 -8.05 9.72 -10.98
CA SER A 39 -7.19 10.84 -11.35
C SER A 39 -5.72 10.64 -10.94
N GLU A 40 -5.46 9.99 -9.80
CA GLU A 40 -4.09 9.67 -9.40
C GLU A 40 -3.54 8.55 -10.27
N LEU A 41 -4.32 7.49 -10.50
CA LEU A 41 -3.94 6.38 -11.36
C LEU A 41 -3.57 6.83 -12.79
N GLU A 42 -4.29 7.81 -13.34
CA GLU A 42 -4.00 8.39 -14.67
C GLU A 42 -2.73 9.24 -14.68
N SER A 43 -2.32 9.76 -13.52
CA SER A 43 -1.16 10.64 -13.38
C SER A 43 0.15 9.92 -13.02
N ILE A 44 0.07 8.68 -12.51
CA ILE A 44 1.23 7.91 -12.06
C ILE A 44 2.19 7.63 -13.22
N LYS A 45 3.47 7.88 -12.99
CA LYS A 45 4.56 7.57 -13.93
C LYS A 45 5.34 6.35 -13.45
N LEU A 46 6.05 5.72 -14.39
CA LEU A 46 6.95 4.60 -14.08
C LEU A 46 8.04 4.99 -13.07
N SER A 47 8.53 6.23 -13.10
CA SER A 47 9.50 6.74 -12.12
C SER A 47 8.94 6.67 -10.71
N ASP A 48 7.70 7.10 -10.51
CA ASP A 48 7.06 7.14 -9.20
C ASP A 48 6.97 5.73 -8.60
N LEU A 49 6.63 4.73 -9.43
CA LEU A 49 6.60 3.33 -9.02
C LEU A 49 7.99 2.78 -8.67
N LYS A 50 9.01 3.12 -9.48
CA LYS A 50 10.39 2.68 -9.23
C LYS A 50 10.94 3.29 -7.94
N ASP A 51 10.66 4.56 -7.70
CA ASP A 51 11.13 5.26 -6.51
C ASP A 51 10.40 4.77 -5.26
N TRP A 52 9.10 4.50 -5.37
CA TRP A 52 8.34 3.87 -4.30
C TRP A 52 8.87 2.47 -3.97
N TYR A 53 9.12 1.62 -4.98
CA TYR A 53 9.69 0.28 -4.78
C TYR A 53 11.05 0.36 -4.09
N LYS A 54 11.98 1.16 -4.61
CA LYS A 54 13.33 1.32 -4.04
C LYS A 54 13.31 1.81 -2.58
N THR A 55 12.30 2.59 -2.22
CA THR A 55 12.18 3.18 -0.88
C THR A 55 11.56 2.20 0.11
N TRP A 56 10.48 1.50 -0.29
CA TRP A 56 9.64 0.75 0.65
C TRP A 56 9.85 -0.77 0.61
N TYR A 57 10.33 -1.33 -0.50
CA TYR A 57 10.70 -2.77 -0.60
C TYR A 57 12.13 -2.98 -0.09
N ALA A 58 12.29 -2.91 1.23
CA ALA A 58 13.56 -3.02 1.92
C ALA A 58 13.56 -4.17 2.93
N PRO A 59 14.68 -4.88 3.13
CA PRO A 59 14.75 -6.01 4.07
C PRO A 59 14.46 -5.60 5.52
N ASN A 60 14.84 -4.37 5.91
CA ASN A 60 14.51 -3.78 7.21
C ASN A 60 13.07 -3.26 7.33
N ASN A 61 12.24 -3.43 6.29
CA ASN A 61 10.80 -3.10 6.27
C ASN A 61 9.93 -4.31 5.89
N ALA A 62 10.50 -5.52 5.87
CA ALA A 62 9.82 -6.75 5.47
C ALA A 62 9.80 -7.77 6.60
N THR A 63 8.85 -8.70 6.54
CA THR A 63 8.78 -9.84 7.46
C THR A 63 8.47 -11.10 6.65
N LEU A 64 9.35 -12.10 6.75
CA LEU A 64 9.17 -13.40 6.13
C LEU A 64 8.55 -14.36 7.16
N VAL A 65 7.40 -14.94 6.81
CA VAL A 65 6.69 -15.91 7.64
C VAL A 65 6.68 -17.25 6.90
N ILE A 66 7.15 -18.31 7.55
CA ILE A 66 7.22 -19.67 7.00
C ILE A 66 6.51 -20.60 7.97
N VAL A 67 5.53 -21.35 7.47
CA VAL A 67 4.67 -22.24 8.27
C VAL A 67 4.50 -23.55 7.51
N GLY A 68 4.64 -24.67 8.22
CA GLY A 68 4.48 -26.02 7.68
C GLY A 68 5.40 -27.01 8.37
N ASP A 69 5.54 -28.19 7.78
CA ASP A 69 6.54 -29.17 8.18
C ASP A 69 7.90 -28.78 7.60
N VAL A 70 8.67 -28.01 8.36
CA VAL A 70 9.96 -27.47 7.95
C VAL A 70 11.01 -27.65 9.04
N GLN A 71 12.25 -27.85 8.63
CA GLN A 71 13.39 -27.88 9.54
C GLN A 71 13.95 -26.45 9.72
N PRO A 72 13.87 -25.83 10.90
CA PRO A 72 14.20 -24.41 11.07
C PRO A 72 15.63 -24.04 10.66
N GLN A 73 16.60 -24.93 10.87
CA GLN A 73 18.01 -24.65 10.53
C GLN A 73 18.26 -24.64 9.02
N GLU A 74 17.61 -25.53 8.29
CA GLU A 74 17.67 -25.57 6.83
C GLU A 74 17.02 -24.31 6.24
N VAL A 75 15.86 -23.94 6.78
CA VAL A 75 15.16 -22.71 6.40
C VAL A 75 16.03 -21.48 6.65
N LEU A 76 16.63 -21.34 7.84
CA LEU A 76 17.50 -20.22 8.14
C LEU A 76 18.72 -20.15 7.21
N THR A 77 19.26 -21.30 6.82
CA THR A 77 20.37 -21.37 5.86
C THR A 77 19.94 -20.85 4.48
N GLN A 78 18.76 -21.25 4.00
CA GLN A 78 18.22 -20.74 2.74
C GLN A 78 17.87 -19.25 2.82
N VAL A 79 17.25 -18.80 3.91
CA VAL A 79 16.91 -17.38 4.11
C VAL A 79 18.17 -16.52 4.08
N LYS A 80 19.24 -16.94 4.76
CA LYS A 80 20.55 -16.25 4.69
C LYS A 80 21.12 -16.26 3.26
N ARG A 81 21.01 -17.39 2.56
CA ARG A 81 21.49 -17.51 1.16
C ARG A 81 20.78 -16.53 0.22
N TYR A 82 19.46 -16.36 0.35
CA TYR A 82 18.67 -15.55 -0.59
C TYR A 82 18.55 -14.08 -0.20
N PHE A 83 18.50 -13.78 1.10
CA PHE A 83 18.20 -12.44 1.60
C PHE A 83 19.33 -11.84 2.44
N GLY A 84 20.34 -12.62 2.82
CA GLY A 84 21.39 -12.17 3.75
C GLY A 84 22.32 -11.09 3.21
N GLU A 85 22.47 -11.00 1.88
CA GLU A 85 23.28 -9.96 1.22
C GLU A 85 22.50 -8.66 0.95
N LEU A 86 21.19 -8.64 1.20
CA LEU A 86 20.37 -7.46 0.92
C LEU A 86 20.66 -6.36 1.95
N ALA A 87 21.13 -5.22 1.45
CA ALA A 87 21.37 -4.04 2.28
C ALA A 87 20.05 -3.39 2.74
N PRO A 88 20.00 -2.83 3.96
CA PRO A 88 18.86 -2.04 4.40
C PRO A 88 18.72 -0.77 3.56
N SER A 89 17.48 -0.28 3.42
CA SER A 89 17.19 1.02 2.79
C SER A 89 16.81 2.06 3.84
N ASN A 90 16.94 3.35 3.47
CA ASN A 90 16.43 4.46 4.28
C ASN A 90 14.91 4.54 4.13
N VAL A 91 14.19 3.89 5.05
CA VAL A 91 12.73 3.83 5.04
C VAL A 91 12.19 5.04 5.81
N PRO A 92 11.49 5.98 5.15
CA PRO A 92 10.95 7.16 5.81
C PRO A 92 9.96 6.78 6.91
N LYS A 93 9.87 7.59 7.96
CA LYS A 93 8.75 7.48 8.90
C LYS A 93 7.46 7.73 8.13
N ARG A 94 6.46 6.87 8.34
CA ARG A 94 5.14 7.03 7.70
C ARG A 94 4.53 8.35 8.18
N ASN A 95 4.33 9.28 7.25
CA ASN A 95 3.70 10.56 7.52
C ASN A 95 2.22 10.36 7.88
N ALA A 96 1.67 11.29 8.67
CA ALA A 96 0.23 11.38 8.85
C ALA A 96 -0.43 11.68 7.50
N VAL A 97 -1.55 11.00 7.22
CA VAL A 97 -2.31 11.24 5.99
C VAL A 97 -3.18 12.47 6.21
N THR A 98 -3.04 13.45 5.32
CA THR A 98 -3.89 14.63 5.29
C THR A 98 -4.65 14.62 3.97
N GLN A 99 -5.96 14.36 4.00
CA GLN A 99 -6.78 14.40 2.79
C GLN A 99 -7.06 15.84 2.39
N LYS A 100 -6.21 16.39 1.51
CA LYS A 100 -6.50 17.68 0.87
C LYS A 100 -7.62 17.51 -0.14
N GLY A 101 -8.84 17.89 0.22
CA GLY A 101 -9.98 17.93 -0.70
C GLY A 101 -11.23 17.24 -0.20
N PHE A 102 -11.14 16.44 0.87
CA PHE A 102 -12.33 15.89 1.51
C PHE A 102 -12.99 16.93 2.43
N ARG A 103 -13.62 17.94 1.80
CA ARG A 103 -14.58 18.80 2.50
C ARG A 103 -15.86 17.99 2.65
N GLY A 104 -16.05 17.34 3.81
CA GLY A 104 -17.41 16.96 4.22
C GLY A 104 -18.35 18.17 4.13
N TYR A 105 -19.67 17.95 4.25
CA TYR A 105 -20.66 19.04 4.26
C TYR A 105 -20.16 20.24 5.08
N GLN A 106 -19.74 21.31 4.40
CA GLN A 106 -19.53 22.59 5.05
C GLN A 106 -20.93 23.19 5.19
N LYS A 107 -21.32 23.51 6.44
CA LYS A 107 -22.53 24.28 6.72
C LYS A 107 -22.52 25.60 5.96
#